data_AF-A0A963SAG0-F1
#
_entry.id   AF-A0A963SAG0-F1
#
_cell.length_a   1.000
_cell.length_b   1.000
_cell.length_c   1.000
_cell.angle_alpha   90.00
_cell.angle_beta   90.00
_cell.angle_gamma   90.00
#
_symmetry.space_group_name_H-M   'P 1'
#
loop_
_entity.id
_entity.type
_entity.pdbx_description
1 polymer ?
#
loop_
_entity_poly.entity_id
_entity_poly.type
_entity_poly.pdbx_seq_one_letter_code
_entity_poly.pdbx_strand_id
1 'polypeptide(L)'
;NSVGNRTILDILNAEQELLQARVRLVTARRNAYVAGFTLLAAMGRAEAKDLNFDGGALYDPEVNYERVRGKWFDWDNDPAPVAQSTRTVDTPVQDGSISDK
;
A
#
# COMPACT_ATOMS: atom_id res chain seq x y z
N ASN A 1 -36.35 37.22 22.69
CA ASN A 1 -35.92 35.80 22.60
C ASN A 1 -35.37 35.51 21.20
N SER A 2 -34.06 35.70 20.96
CA SER A 2 -33.44 35.31 19.66
C SER A 2 -31.91 35.17 19.71
N VAL A 3 -31.26 35.66 20.76
CA VAL A 3 -29.78 35.70 20.86
C VAL A 3 -29.07 34.35 21.04
N GLY A 4 -29.77 33.24 21.31
CA GLY A 4 -29.15 31.92 21.52
C GLY A 4 -29.09 31.01 20.29
N ASN A 5 -30.01 31.16 19.34
CA ASN A 5 -30.16 30.20 18.23
C ASN A 5 -29.15 30.46 17.09
N ARG A 6 -28.73 31.72 16.90
CA ARG A 6 -27.75 32.12 15.88
C ARG A 6 -26.34 31.63 16.23
N THR A 7 -25.96 31.75 17.50
CA THR A 7 -24.64 31.34 18.01
C THR A 7 -24.41 29.83 17.94
N ILE A 8 -25.45 29.02 18.24
CA ILE A 8 -25.36 27.56 18.11
C ILE A 8 -25.25 27.16 16.64
N LEU A 9 -25.99 27.82 15.75
CA LEU A 9 -25.91 27.56 14.31
C LEU A 9 -24.52 27.91 13.75
N ASP A 10 -23.91 29.00 14.21
CA ASP A 10 -22.56 29.41 13.80
C ASP A 10 -21.49 28.40 14.25
N ILE A 11 -21.61 27.84 15.46
CA ILE A 11 -20.72 26.77 15.95
C ILE A 11 -20.88 25.50 15.11
N LEU A 12 -22.12 25.06 14.86
CA LEU A 12 -22.38 23.87 14.04
C LEU A 12 -21.89 24.06 12.59
N ASN A 13 -21.99 25.27 12.04
CA ASN A 13 -21.44 25.60 10.74
C ASN A 13 -19.91 25.53 10.75
N ALA A 14 -19.24 26.09 11.76
CA ALA A 14 -17.78 26.02 11.89
C ALA A 14 -17.28 24.57 12.07
N GLU A 15 -17.99 23.75 12.85
CA GLU A 15 -17.70 22.32 13.00
C GLU A 15 -17.87 21.56 11.68
N GLN A 16 -18.93 21.88 10.92
CA GLN A 16 -19.15 21.28 9.60
C GLN A 16 -18.04 21.66 8.62
N GLU A 17 -17.64 22.93 8.56
CA GLU A 17 -16.54 23.39 7.71
C GLU A 17 -15.21 22.72 8.09
N LEU A 18 -14.92 22.59 9.39
CA LEU A 18 -13.72 21.89 9.88
C LEU A 18 -13.72 20.42 9.47
N LEU A 19 -14.86 19.73 9.62
CA LEU A 19 -14.99 18.33 9.22
C LEU A 19 -14.77 18.18 7.71
N GLN A 20 -15.41 19.04 6.90
CA GLN A 20 -15.22 19.03 5.45
C GLN A 20 -13.76 19.28 5.07
N ALA A 21 -13.07 20.21 5.73
CA ALA A 21 -11.65 20.48 5.49
C ALA A 21 -10.77 19.25 5.81
N ARG A 22 -11.04 18.55 6.93
CA ARG A 22 -10.33 17.32 7.30
C ARG A 22 -10.54 16.19 6.28
N VAL A 23 -11.78 16.00 5.82
CA VAL A 23 -12.09 15.00 4.79
C VAL A 23 -11.38 15.33 3.47
N ARG A 24 -11.39 16.61 3.06
CA ARG A 24 -10.65 17.07 1.87
C ARG A 24 -9.15 16.81 2.02
N LEU A 25 -8.56 17.04 3.19
CA LEU A 25 -7.14 16.77 3.44
C LEU A 25 -6.80 15.28 3.28
N VAL A 26 -7.59 14.39 3.88
CA VAL A 26 -7.36 12.94 3.77
C VAL A 26 -7.53 12.48 2.32
N THR A 27 -8.54 13.00 1.63
CA THR A 27 -8.78 12.71 0.21
C THR A 27 -7.62 13.19 -0.66
N ALA A 28 -7.13 14.41 -0.43
CA ALA A 28 -5.99 14.97 -1.16
C ALA A 28 -4.72 14.16 -0.95
N ARG A 29 -4.44 13.74 0.30
CA ARG A 29 -3.31 12.85 0.62
C ARG A 29 -3.42 11.54 -0.16
N ARG A 30 -4.58 10.88 -0.13
CA ARG A 30 -4.82 9.64 -0.89
C ARG A 30 -4.59 9.86 -2.39
N ASN A 31 -5.11 10.95 -2.95
CA ASN A 31 -4.96 11.24 -4.37
C ASN A 31 -3.49 11.46 -4.76
N ALA A 32 -2.69 12.11 -3.90
CA ALA A 32 -1.25 12.27 -4.13
C ALA A 32 -0.52 10.92 -4.14
N TYR A 33 -0.85 10.01 -3.20
CA TYR A 33 -0.30 8.65 -3.20
C TYR A 33 -0.64 7.89 -4.49
N VAL A 34 -1.92 7.89 -4.90
CA VAL A 34 -2.36 7.21 -6.13
C VAL A 34 -1.70 7.80 -7.38
N ALA A 35 -1.55 9.13 -7.45
CA ALA A 35 -0.88 9.80 -8.55
C ALA A 35 0.61 9.42 -8.62
N GLY A 36 1.28 9.31 -7.47
CA GLY A 36 2.67 8.84 -7.39
C GLY A 36 2.85 7.44 -8.01
N PHE A 37 2.01 6.48 -7.62
CA PHE A 37 2.05 5.13 -8.21
C PHE A 37 1.68 5.11 -9.69
N THR A 38 0.77 5.98 -10.12
CA THR A 38 0.41 6.10 -11.53
C THR A 38 1.61 6.59 -12.36
N LEU A 39 2.40 7.53 -11.82
CA LEU A 39 3.64 7.99 -12.45
C LEU A 39 4.69 6.87 -12.51
N LEU A 40 4.92 6.14 -11.42
CA LEU A 40 5.83 5.00 -11.38
C LEU A 40 5.45 3.95 -12.44
N ALA A 41 4.16 3.63 -12.55
CA ALA A 41 3.65 2.68 -13.54
C ALA A 41 3.87 3.18 -14.97
N ALA A 42 3.61 4.46 -15.24
CA ALA A 42 3.85 5.06 -16.56
C ALA A 42 5.34 5.06 -16.95
N MET A 43 6.26 5.13 -15.97
CA MET A 43 7.70 5.01 -16.18
C MET A 43 8.19 3.56 -16.27
N GLY A 44 7.31 2.56 -16.11
CA GLY A 44 7.68 1.14 -16.08
C GLY A 44 8.39 0.71 -14.79
N ARG A 45 8.27 1.49 -13.70
CA ARG A 45 8.87 1.23 -12.38
C ARG A 45 7.85 0.86 -11.31
N ALA A 46 6.77 0.19 -11.70
CA ALA A 46 5.71 -0.28 -10.79
C ALA A 46 5.77 -1.80 -10.56
N GLU A 47 6.90 -2.44 -10.84
CA GLU A 47 7.06 -3.86 -10.54
C GLU A 47 7.32 -4.07 -9.04
N ALA A 48 7.00 -5.26 -8.52
CA ALA A 48 7.13 -5.56 -7.09
C ALA A 48 8.57 -5.39 -6.56
N LYS A 49 9.56 -5.55 -7.46
CA LYS A 49 10.98 -5.29 -7.21
C LYS A 49 11.29 -3.79 -7.01
N ASP A 50 10.58 -2.91 -7.72
CA ASP A 50 10.80 -1.47 -7.72
C ASP A 50 10.05 -0.80 -6.55
N LEU A 51 8.93 -1.41 -6.13
CA LEU A 51 8.07 -0.91 -5.06
C LEU A 51 8.50 -1.38 -3.66
N ASN A 52 9.70 -1.97 -3.54
CA ASN A 52 10.29 -2.49 -2.31
C ASN A 52 9.25 -3.20 -1.42
N PHE A 53 8.47 -4.12 -2.02
CA PHE A 53 7.65 -5.02 -1.22
C PHE A 53 8.62 -5.92 -0.44
N ASP A 54 8.96 -5.52 0.80
CA ASP A 54 9.71 -6.32 1.78
C ASP A 54 8.89 -7.54 2.30
N GLY A 55 8.01 -8.05 1.43
CA GLY A 55 7.07 -9.17 1.54
C GLY A 55 7.66 -10.51 1.96
N GLY A 56 8.97 -10.65 1.77
CA GLY A 56 9.65 -11.92 1.55
C GLY A 56 10.26 -11.97 0.15
N ALA A 57 11.01 -13.03 -0.14
CA ALA A 57 11.61 -13.21 -1.46
C ALA A 57 10.53 -13.21 -2.55
N LEU A 58 10.69 -12.36 -3.57
CA LEU A 58 9.94 -12.51 -4.81
C LEU A 58 10.16 -13.94 -5.34
N TYR A 59 9.12 -14.53 -5.92
CA TYR A 59 9.23 -15.88 -6.47
C TYR A 59 10.35 -15.92 -7.53
N ASP A 60 11.38 -16.75 -7.27
CA ASP A 60 12.45 -17.00 -8.22
C ASP A 60 12.14 -18.28 -9.03
N PRO A 61 11.88 -18.15 -10.34
CA PRO A 61 11.56 -19.30 -11.19
C PRO A 61 12.74 -20.26 -11.37
N GLU A 62 13.99 -19.79 -11.27
CA GLU A 62 15.19 -20.60 -11.45
C GLU A 62 15.42 -21.50 -10.25
N VAL A 63 15.25 -20.96 -9.03
CA VAL A 63 15.26 -21.76 -7.78
C VAL A 63 14.15 -22.82 -7.80
N ASN A 64 12.95 -22.47 -8.29
CA ASN A 64 11.89 -23.45 -8.39
C ASN A 64 12.18 -24.53 -9.44
N TYR A 65 12.73 -24.14 -10.59
CA TYR A 65 13.14 -25.06 -11.64
C TYR A 65 14.18 -26.06 -11.14
N GLU A 66 15.23 -25.60 -10.43
CA GLU A 66 16.22 -26.48 -9.82
C GLU A 66 15.62 -27.46 -8.81
N ARG A 67 14.66 -26.98 -8.01
CA ARG A 67 13.92 -27.81 -7.04
C ARG A 67 13.09 -28.92 -7.69
N VAL A 68 12.51 -28.69 -8.87
CA VAL A 68 11.59 -29.66 -9.51
C VAL A 68 12.20 -30.46 -10.66
N ARG A 69 13.25 -29.97 -11.33
CA ARG A 69 13.79 -30.57 -12.57
C ARG A 69 14.27 -32.01 -12.44
N GLY A 70 14.62 -32.44 -11.23
CA GLY A 70 15.09 -33.79 -10.93
C GLY A 70 14.02 -34.70 -10.33
N LYS A 71 12.77 -34.23 -10.22
CA LYS A 71 11.67 -35.02 -9.66
C LYS A 71 10.99 -35.83 -10.76
N TRP A 72 11.07 -37.14 -10.64
CA TRP A 72 10.46 -38.09 -11.57
C TRP A 72 9.11 -38.60 -11.06
N PHE A 73 8.82 -38.36 -9.78
CA PHE A 73 7.60 -38.80 -9.10
C PHE A 73 6.97 -37.63 -8.33
N ASP A 74 5.69 -37.36 -8.60
CA ASP A 74 4.94 -36.20 -8.09
C ASP A 74 4.62 -36.27 -6.58
N TRP A 75 4.82 -37.42 -5.95
CA TRP A 75 4.58 -37.65 -4.51
C TRP A 75 5.87 -37.56 -3.67
N ASP A 76 7.00 -37.21 -4.28
CA ASP A 76 8.25 -36.94 -3.58
C ASP A 76 8.07 -35.67 -2.73
N ASN A 77 7.85 -35.85 -1.42
CA ASN A 77 7.51 -34.78 -0.48
C ASN A 77 8.57 -33.66 -0.50
N ASP A 78 8.21 -32.51 -1.07
CA ASP A 78 8.89 -31.25 -0.80
C ASP A 78 8.41 -30.71 0.56
N PRO A 79 9.28 -30.15 1.41
CA PRO A 79 8.85 -29.34 2.53
C PRO A 79 7.83 -28.30 2.07
N ALA A 80 6.69 -28.22 2.75
CA ALA A 80 5.65 -27.26 2.42
C ALA A 80 6.21 -25.84 2.46
N PRO A 81 5.90 -24.97 1.48
CA PRO A 81 6.35 -23.58 1.51
C PRO A 81 5.80 -22.91 2.77
N VAL A 82 6.70 -22.38 3.59
CA VAL A 82 6.33 -21.63 4.80
C VAL A 82 5.94 -20.22 4.36
N ALA A 83 4.66 -19.88 4.50
CA ALA A 83 4.19 -18.54 4.21
C ALA A 83 4.81 -17.55 5.21
N GLN A 84 5.67 -16.65 4.71
CA GLN A 84 6.05 -15.46 5.46
C GLN A 84 5.01 -14.39 5.16
N SER A 85 4.24 -13.99 6.18
CA SER A 85 3.22 -12.95 6.04
C SER A 85 3.84 -11.61 6.39
N THR A 86 3.85 -10.66 5.45
CA THR A 86 4.09 -9.26 5.81
C THR A 86 2.83 -8.64 6.39
N ARG A 87 2.92 -8.22 7.66
CA ARG A 87 1.88 -7.41 8.27
C ARG A 87 1.97 -5.99 7.72
N THR A 88 0.83 -5.41 7.38
CA THR A 88 0.74 -4.03 6.88
C THR A 88 1.27 -3.00 7.89
N VAL A 89 1.30 -3.34 9.18
CA VAL A 89 1.88 -2.48 10.23
C VAL A 89 3.41 -2.54 10.28
N ASP A 90 4.01 -3.63 9.79
CA ASP A 90 5.47 -3.84 9.83
C ASP A 90 6.15 -3.35 8.55
N THR A 91 5.37 -3.02 7.52
CA THR A 91 5.89 -2.50 6.25
C THR A 91 6.04 -0.98 6.36
N PRO A 92 7.23 -0.41 6.09
CA PRO A 92 7.40 1.04 6.06
C PRO A 92 6.43 1.68 5.06
N VAL A 93 6.05 2.94 5.32
CA VAL A 93 5.19 3.68 4.40
C VAL A 93 5.82 3.71 3.02
N GLN A 94 5.11 3.17 2.03
CA GLN A 94 5.56 3.21 0.65
C GLN A 94 5.45 4.66 0.18
N ASP A 95 6.58 5.35 0.11
CA ASP A 95 6.68 6.61 -0.59
C ASP A 95 6.95 6.33 -2.08
N GLY A 96 6.58 7.26 -2.94
CA GLY A 96 6.84 7.12 -4.37
C GLY A 96 8.32 7.30 -4.74
N SER A 97 9.24 7.24 -3.77
CA SER A 97 10.67 7.39 -4.03
C SER A 97 11.22 6.07 -4.56
N ILE A 98 11.96 6.16 -5.66
CA ILE A 98 12.67 5.01 -6.23
C ILE A 98 14.04 4.97 -5.56
N SER A 99 14.40 3.85 -4.95
CA SER A 99 15.75 3.64 -4.40
C SER A 99 16.76 3.61 -5.56
N ASP A 100 17.63 4.63 -5.65
CA ASP A 100 18.73 4.64 -6.61
C ASP A 100 19.78 3.61 -6.16
N LYS A 101 19.79 2.44 -6.80
CA LYS A 101 20.89 1.47 -6.74
C LYS A 101 21.43 1.21 -8.14
#